data_AF-A0A1G8FJQ7-F1
#
_entry.id   AF-A0A1G8FJQ7-F1
#
_cell.length_a   1.000
_cell.length_b   1.000
_cell.length_c   1.000
_cell.angle_alpha   90.00
_cell.angle_beta   90.00
_cell.angle_gamma   90.00
#
_symmetry.space_group_name_H-M   'P 1'
#
loop_
_entity.id
_entity.type
_entity.pdbx_description
1 polymer ?
#
loop_
_entity_poly.entity_id
_entity_poly.type
_entity_poly.pdbx_seq_one_letter_code
_entity_poly.pdbx_strand_id
1 'polypeptide(L)'
;MNKISVFGERISTEEELRSLIGYPGDLVNRKVIFHLDVHCRNFIAQSPFLLLATADHSGLCDVSPRGDVPGFVFVLDEKHLVIPERPGNRRVDSMRNILSNPQVGLLFLIPGLGETLRINGKACLVKDEKLLKQMEVNGRSPLVGIGVEVEECFVHCAKAILRSKLWEPETWPDKKRLPSAAKMLADHAKMPGTTVDEIAEILRESYSNRL
;
A
#
# COMPACT_ATOMS: atom_id res chain seq x y z
N MET A 1 1.92 3.67 -37.22
CA MET A 1 0.55 3.40 -36.71
C MET A 1 0.24 4.45 -35.65
N ASN A 2 -0.59 5.45 -35.98
CA ASN A 2 -1.06 6.42 -34.99
C ASN A 2 -1.93 5.66 -33.98
N LYS A 3 -1.48 5.54 -32.72
CA LYS A 3 -2.34 5.06 -31.63
C LYS A 3 -3.47 6.08 -31.50
N ILE A 4 -4.65 5.73 -32.00
CA ILE A 4 -5.87 6.45 -31.67
C ILE A 4 -5.98 6.35 -30.15
N SER A 5 -5.85 7.47 -29.45
CA SER A 5 -6.09 7.54 -28.02
C SER A 5 -7.54 7.11 -27.79
N VAL A 6 -7.75 6.03 -27.04
CA VAL A 6 -9.10 5.56 -26.65
C VAL A 6 -9.83 6.57 -25.77
N PHE A 7 -9.08 7.51 -25.19
CA PHE A 7 -9.59 8.62 -24.40
C PHE A 7 -9.65 9.88 -25.28
N GLY A 8 -10.85 10.44 -25.43
CA GLY A 8 -11.18 11.58 -26.32
C GLY A 8 -10.59 12.91 -25.85
N GLU A 9 -11.44 13.85 -25.43
CA GLU A 9 -10.99 15.15 -24.90
C GLU A 9 -10.17 14.94 -23.62
N ARG A 10 -8.91 15.38 -23.65
CA ARG A 10 -7.94 15.21 -22.57
C ARG A 10 -7.53 16.56 -22.02
N ILE A 11 -7.58 16.67 -20.70
CA ILE A 11 -6.99 17.79 -19.98
C ILE A 11 -5.47 17.68 -20.08
N SER A 12 -4.82 18.74 -20.52
CA SER A 12 -3.36 18.73 -20.78
C SER A 12 -2.58 19.75 -19.96
N THR A 13 -3.26 20.65 -19.25
CA THR A 13 -2.64 21.66 -18.39
C THR A 13 -3.31 21.74 -17.03
N GLU A 14 -2.58 22.27 -16.05
CA GLU A 14 -3.15 22.50 -14.72
C GLU A 14 -4.21 23.60 -14.74
N GLU A 15 -4.06 24.63 -15.56
CA GLU A 15 -5.03 25.73 -15.66
C GLU A 15 -6.41 25.23 -16.09
N GLU A 16 -6.45 24.37 -17.11
CA GLU A 16 -7.68 23.72 -17.55
C GLU A 16 -8.28 22.88 -16.41
N LEU A 17 -7.47 22.06 -15.73
CA LEU A 17 -7.92 21.27 -14.58
C LEU A 17 -8.52 22.13 -13.47
N ARG A 18 -7.87 23.25 -13.14
CA ARG A 18 -8.31 24.18 -12.10
C ARG A 18 -9.57 24.93 -12.48
N SER A 19 -9.77 25.23 -13.75
CA SER A 19 -11.02 25.83 -14.22
C SER A 19 -12.24 24.93 -13.98
N LEU A 20 -12.04 23.61 -13.98
CA LEU A 20 -13.10 22.62 -13.78
C LEU A 20 -13.32 22.24 -12.30
N ILE A 21 -12.24 22.09 -11.52
CA ILE A 21 -12.29 21.54 -10.15
C ILE A 21 -12.15 22.62 -9.07
N GLY A 22 -11.54 23.76 -9.40
CA GLY A 22 -11.23 24.83 -8.47
C GLY A 22 -10.02 24.54 -7.56
N TYR A 23 -9.99 25.25 -6.43
CA TYR A 23 -8.88 25.21 -5.48
C TYR A 23 -9.34 24.71 -4.10
N PRO A 24 -8.46 24.00 -3.36
CA PRO A 24 -8.76 23.56 -2.00
C PRO A 24 -8.93 24.76 -1.05
N GLY A 25 -9.84 24.63 -0.09
CA GLY A 25 -9.98 25.59 1.01
C GLY A 25 -8.84 25.50 2.05
N ASP A 26 -8.73 26.50 2.91
CA ASP A 26 -7.59 26.69 3.82
C ASP A 26 -7.27 25.50 4.71
N LEU A 27 -8.29 24.86 5.30
CA LEU A 27 -8.09 23.68 6.15
C LEU A 27 -7.43 22.52 5.39
N VAL A 28 -7.80 22.31 4.13
CA VAL A 28 -7.25 21.24 3.28
C VAL A 28 -5.78 21.50 2.95
N ASN A 29 -5.38 22.76 2.82
CA ASN A 29 -3.98 23.14 2.62
C ASN A 29 -3.18 23.02 3.92
N ARG A 30 -3.75 23.47 5.05
CA ARG A 30 -3.04 23.55 6.34
C ARG A 30 -2.90 22.22 7.08
N LYS A 31 -3.70 21.20 6.76
CA LYS A 31 -3.62 19.87 7.40
C LYS A 31 -2.35 19.09 7.05
N VAL A 32 -1.59 19.55 6.04
CA VAL A 32 -0.37 18.89 5.60
C VAL A 32 0.76 19.28 6.54
N ILE A 33 1.34 18.27 7.19
CA ILE A 33 2.51 18.42 8.05
C ILE A 33 3.68 17.63 7.47
N PHE A 34 4.89 17.97 7.90
CA PHE A 34 6.12 17.39 7.37
C PHE A 34 6.77 16.40 8.35
N HIS A 35 6.08 15.99 9.40
CA HIS A 35 6.60 15.11 10.46
C HIS A 35 5.46 14.23 11.01
N LEU A 36 5.82 13.21 11.79
CA LEU A 36 4.93 12.31 12.50
C LEU A 36 4.64 12.88 13.89
N ASP A 37 3.57 13.66 13.99
CA ASP A 37 3.07 14.12 15.29
C ASP A 37 2.49 12.95 16.12
N VAL A 38 2.02 13.26 17.32
CA VAL A 38 1.42 12.26 18.21
C VAL A 38 0.20 11.56 17.60
N HIS A 39 -0.58 12.25 16.76
CA HIS A 39 -1.78 11.70 16.13
C HIS A 39 -1.43 10.74 14.99
N CYS A 40 -0.46 11.10 14.15
CA CYS A 40 0.08 10.23 13.11
C CYS A 40 0.65 8.95 13.71
N ARG A 41 1.45 9.08 14.78
CA ARG A 41 2.05 7.93 15.47
C ARG A 41 0.98 7.01 16.07
N ASN A 42 -0.05 7.58 16.69
CA ASN A 42 -1.19 6.81 17.20
C ASN A 42 -1.96 6.10 16.07
N PHE A 43 -2.16 6.77 14.93
CA PHE A 43 -2.82 6.16 13.76
C PHE A 43 -2.00 4.97 13.22
N ILE A 44 -0.68 5.13 13.06
CA ILE A 44 0.22 4.06 12.62
C ILE A 44 0.17 2.88 13.60
N ALA A 45 0.22 3.15 14.90
CA ALA A 45 0.17 2.13 15.95
C ALA A 45 -1.12 1.28 15.93
N GLN A 46 -2.22 1.84 15.41
CA GLN A 46 -3.50 1.13 15.31
C GLN A 46 -3.76 0.53 13.92
N SER A 47 -2.88 0.79 12.95
CA SER A 47 -3.05 0.33 11.56
C SER A 47 -2.54 -1.09 11.38
N PRO A 48 -3.41 -2.06 11.01
CA PRO A 48 -2.98 -3.40 10.62
C PRO A 48 -2.60 -3.50 9.13
N PHE A 49 -2.83 -2.44 8.35
CA PHE A 49 -2.71 -2.49 6.90
C PHE A 49 -2.25 -1.16 6.31
N LEU A 50 -1.40 -1.22 5.29
CA LEU A 50 -1.05 -0.09 4.44
C LEU A 50 -0.88 -0.51 2.98
N LEU A 51 -1.01 0.46 2.08
CA LEU A 51 -0.59 0.36 0.69
C LEU A 51 0.74 1.09 0.52
N LEU A 52 1.72 0.42 -0.08
CA LEU A 52 3.01 1.00 -0.47
C LEU A 52 3.05 1.18 -1.98
N ALA A 53 3.02 2.44 -2.42
CA ALA A 53 3.23 2.85 -3.79
C ALA A 53 4.72 3.17 -4.03
N THR A 54 5.26 2.61 -5.10
CA THR A 54 6.65 2.80 -5.56
C THR A 54 6.66 2.97 -7.07
N ALA A 55 7.72 3.54 -7.61
CA ALA A 55 7.98 3.48 -9.05
C ALA A 55 9.47 3.29 -9.28
N ASP A 56 9.86 2.64 -10.38
CA ASP A 56 11.25 2.63 -10.79
C ASP A 56 11.69 3.98 -11.40
N HIS A 57 12.97 4.09 -11.75
CA HIS A 57 13.53 5.28 -12.40
C HIS A 57 12.89 5.62 -13.76
N SER A 58 12.22 4.67 -14.42
CA SER A 58 11.53 4.87 -15.70
C SER A 58 10.07 5.28 -15.53
N GLY A 59 9.59 5.35 -14.29
CA GLY A 59 8.21 5.68 -13.95
C GLY A 59 7.25 4.50 -14.04
N LEU A 60 7.75 3.25 -14.10
CA LEU A 60 6.90 2.07 -13.96
C LEU A 60 6.49 1.92 -12.49
N CYS A 61 5.21 2.06 -12.23
CA CYS A 61 4.65 2.09 -10.88
C CYS A 61 4.14 0.73 -10.42
N ASP A 62 4.33 0.45 -9.13
CA ASP A 62 3.75 -0.69 -8.43
C ASP A 62 3.06 -0.23 -7.15
N VAL A 63 1.96 -0.88 -6.79
CA VAL A 63 1.32 -0.75 -5.47
C VAL A 63 1.26 -2.11 -4.82
N SER A 64 1.80 -2.22 -3.62
CA SER A 64 1.83 -3.45 -2.84
C SER A 64 1.09 -3.29 -1.52
N PRO A 65 0.14 -4.21 -1.18
CA PRO A 65 -0.46 -4.24 0.14
C PRO A 65 0.53 -4.80 1.17
N ARG A 66 0.59 -4.18 2.34
CA ARG A 66 1.37 -4.64 3.50
C ARG A 66 0.41 -4.77 4.67
N GLY A 67 0.40 -5.91 5.34
CA GLY A 67 -0.49 -6.16 6.46
C GLY A 67 0.08 -7.13 7.46
N ASP A 68 -0.24 -6.91 8.73
CA ASP A 68 0.19 -7.65 9.90
C ASP A 68 -0.66 -7.20 11.11
N VAL A 69 -0.28 -7.57 12.33
CA VAL A 69 -0.90 -7.05 13.56
C VAL A 69 -0.87 -5.51 13.59
N PRO A 70 -1.88 -4.85 14.20
CA PRO A 70 -1.88 -3.40 14.36
C PRO A 70 -0.55 -2.88 14.95
N GLY A 71 0.03 -1.87 14.30
CA GLY A 71 1.28 -1.26 14.75
C GLY A 71 2.55 -1.98 14.32
N PHE A 72 2.47 -2.86 13.32
CA PHE A 72 3.66 -3.56 12.79
C PHE A 72 4.71 -2.64 12.15
N VAL A 73 4.32 -1.41 11.77
CA VAL A 73 5.27 -0.40 11.30
C VAL A 73 5.93 0.26 12.51
N PHE A 74 7.24 0.18 12.56
CA PHE A 74 8.02 0.70 13.66
C PHE A 74 8.37 2.17 13.44
N VAL A 75 7.85 3.07 14.26
CA VAL A 75 8.17 4.50 14.20
C VAL A 75 9.40 4.79 15.06
N LEU A 76 10.50 5.17 14.43
CA LEU A 76 11.78 5.48 15.07
C LEU A 76 11.72 6.83 15.79
N ASP A 77 11.24 7.85 15.10
CA ASP A 77 11.17 9.23 15.58
C ASP A 77 10.09 10.02 14.80
N GLU A 78 10.11 11.35 14.89
CA GLU A 78 9.14 12.22 14.20
C GLU A 78 9.32 12.27 12.68
N LYS A 79 10.37 11.68 12.12
CA LYS A 79 10.71 11.72 10.70
C LYS A 79 10.96 10.35 10.09
N HIS A 80 11.15 9.32 10.89
CA HIS A 80 11.55 8.01 10.39
C HIS A 80 10.62 6.92 10.88
N LEU A 81 10.24 6.04 9.95
CA LEU A 81 9.54 4.79 10.23
C LEU A 81 10.17 3.64 9.45
N VAL A 82 9.90 2.41 9.87
CA VAL A 82 10.37 1.19 9.23
C VAL A 82 9.22 0.23 9.04
N ILE A 83 9.04 -0.22 7.80
CA ILE A 83 8.07 -1.24 7.43
C ILE A 83 8.83 -2.58 7.34
N PRO A 84 8.50 -3.58 8.17
CA PRO A 84 9.17 -4.88 8.08
C PRO A 84 8.73 -5.64 6.83
N GLU A 85 9.68 -6.24 6.09
CA GLU A 85 9.33 -7.17 5.01
C GLU A 85 9.01 -8.55 5.59
N ARG A 86 7.77 -9.00 5.36
CA ARG A 86 7.31 -10.33 5.74
C ARG A 86 7.54 -11.33 4.60
N PRO A 87 7.69 -12.63 4.91
CA PRO A 87 7.79 -13.66 3.88
C PRO A 87 6.60 -13.58 2.91
N GLY A 88 6.89 -13.68 1.62
CA GLY A 88 5.87 -13.59 0.57
C GLY A 88 6.30 -14.30 -0.70
N ASN A 89 5.83 -13.81 -1.85
CA ASN A 89 6.07 -14.42 -3.16
C ASN A 89 7.49 -14.19 -3.75
N ARG A 90 8.37 -13.47 -3.03
CA ARG A 90 9.76 -13.16 -3.42
C ARG A 90 9.91 -12.37 -4.73
N ARG A 91 8.86 -11.72 -5.23
CA ARG A 91 8.96 -10.87 -6.43
C ARG A 91 9.83 -9.62 -6.21
N VAL A 92 9.84 -9.12 -4.98
CA VAL A 92 10.66 -7.98 -4.52
C VAL A 92 10.52 -6.69 -5.35
N ASP A 93 9.40 -6.54 -6.08
CA ASP A 93 9.18 -5.43 -7.02
C ASP A 93 9.35 -4.06 -6.34
N SER A 94 8.68 -3.82 -5.21
CA SER A 94 8.79 -2.56 -4.46
C SER A 94 10.23 -2.26 -4.03
N MET A 95 10.97 -3.28 -3.59
CA MET A 95 12.35 -3.11 -3.15
C MET A 95 13.30 -2.81 -4.32
N ARG A 96 13.07 -3.43 -5.48
CA ARG A 96 13.81 -3.11 -6.72
C ARG A 96 13.54 -1.68 -7.17
N ASN A 97 12.29 -1.23 -7.09
CA ASN A 97 11.91 0.15 -7.39
C ASN A 97 12.65 1.11 -6.47
N ILE A 98 12.60 0.89 -5.15
CA ILE A 98 13.27 1.71 -4.12
C ILE A 98 14.78 1.84 -4.37
N LEU A 99 15.45 0.76 -4.79
CA LEU A 99 16.88 0.80 -5.13
C LEU A 99 17.22 1.74 -6.29
N SER A 100 16.27 1.95 -7.22
CA SER A 100 16.46 2.82 -8.39
C SER A 100 15.84 4.21 -8.23
N ASN A 101 14.82 4.33 -7.40
CA ASN A 101 14.05 5.54 -7.14
C ASN A 101 13.50 5.48 -5.71
N PRO A 102 14.01 6.32 -4.79
CA PRO A 102 13.63 6.23 -3.38
C PRO A 102 12.22 6.77 -3.09
N GLN A 103 11.52 7.37 -4.05
CA GLN A 103 10.24 8.02 -3.77
C GLN A 103 9.13 7.01 -3.51
N VAL A 104 8.46 7.14 -2.37
CA VAL A 104 7.36 6.27 -1.96
C VAL A 104 6.14 7.05 -1.48
N GLY A 105 4.97 6.45 -1.68
CA GLY A 105 3.71 6.87 -1.08
C GLY A 105 3.15 5.74 -0.21
N LEU A 106 2.70 6.08 0.99
CA LEU A 106 2.07 5.17 1.93
C LEU A 106 0.64 5.62 2.19
N LEU A 107 -0.28 4.66 2.24
CA LEU A 107 -1.65 4.89 2.69
C LEU A 107 -2.00 3.87 3.78
N PHE A 108 -2.11 4.32 5.02
CA PHE A 108 -2.48 3.50 6.16
C PHE A 108 -4.00 3.44 6.31
N LEU A 109 -4.51 2.26 6.66
CA LEU A 109 -5.93 2.00 6.87
C LEU A 109 -6.14 1.30 8.21
N ILE A 110 -7.20 1.71 8.91
CA ILE A 110 -7.72 1.04 10.10
C ILE A 110 -9.13 0.56 9.74
N PRO A 111 -9.40 -0.77 9.70
CA PRO A 111 -10.74 -1.27 9.46
C PRO A 111 -11.76 -0.64 10.41
N GLY A 112 -12.86 -0.11 9.86
CA GLY A 112 -13.89 0.60 10.62
C GLY A 112 -13.66 2.11 10.79
N LEU A 113 -12.44 2.61 10.53
CA LEU A 113 -12.18 4.05 10.47
C LEU A 113 -12.32 4.55 9.02
N GLY A 114 -13.10 5.61 8.83
CA GLY A 114 -13.33 6.20 7.51
C GLY A 114 -12.11 6.93 6.97
N GLU A 115 -11.45 7.71 7.82
CA GLU A 115 -10.24 8.45 7.50
C GLU A 115 -9.04 7.52 7.28
N THR A 116 -8.12 7.96 6.41
CA THR A 116 -6.85 7.28 6.18
C THR A 116 -5.69 8.21 6.49
N LEU A 117 -4.51 7.67 6.79
CA LEU A 117 -3.30 8.47 6.94
C LEU A 117 -2.42 8.28 5.72
N ARG A 118 -2.11 9.38 5.01
CA ARG A 118 -1.18 9.38 3.88
C ARG A 118 0.17 9.92 4.33
N ILE A 119 1.23 9.21 3.93
CA ILE A 119 2.62 9.63 4.12
C ILE A 119 3.33 9.53 2.78
N ASN A 120 4.05 10.57 2.38
CA ASN A 120 5.01 10.48 1.27
C ASN A 120 6.41 10.71 1.81
N GLY A 121 7.40 10.11 1.15
CA GLY A 121 8.78 10.27 1.59
C GLY A 121 9.78 9.51 0.75
N LYS A 122 11.00 9.43 1.29
CA LYS A 122 12.12 8.71 0.69
C LYS A 122 12.36 7.42 1.43
N ALA A 123 12.42 6.32 0.69
CA ALA A 123 12.66 5.01 1.23
C ALA A 123 14.07 4.50 0.96
N CYS A 124 14.55 3.63 1.84
CA CYS A 124 15.74 2.82 1.65
C CYS A 124 15.53 1.40 2.19
N LEU A 125 16.39 0.46 1.79
CA LEU A 125 16.38 -0.89 2.32
C LEU A 125 17.31 -0.97 3.54
N VAL A 126 16.77 -1.50 4.64
CA VAL A 126 17.44 -1.60 5.94
C VAL A 126 17.72 -3.08 6.24
N LYS A 127 18.97 -3.37 6.63
CA LYS A 127 19.42 -4.69 7.09
C LYS A 127 20.04 -4.64 8.51
N ASP A 128 19.77 -3.59 9.27
CA ASP A 128 20.27 -3.43 10.63
C ASP A 128 19.58 -4.44 11.56
N GLU A 129 20.32 -5.46 11.99
CA GLU A 129 19.79 -6.53 12.82
C GLU A 129 19.21 -6.05 14.16
N LYS A 130 19.80 -5.02 14.79
CA LYS A 130 19.33 -4.51 16.09
C LYS A 130 17.97 -3.84 15.94
N LEU A 131 17.80 -3.09 14.87
CA LEU A 131 16.54 -2.45 14.52
C LEU A 131 15.49 -3.50 14.10
N LEU A 132 15.85 -4.42 13.21
CA LEU A 132 14.93 -5.46 12.72
C LEU A 132 14.47 -6.40 13.85
N LYS A 133 15.31 -6.66 14.86
CA LYS A 133 14.93 -7.45 16.03
C LYS A 133 13.76 -6.85 16.82
N GLN A 134 13.55 -5.54 16.77
CA GLN A 134 12.41 -4.89 17.44
C GLN A 134 11.07 -5.18 16.75
N MET A 135 11.10 -5.70 15.52
CA MET A 135 9.94 -6.05 14.70
C MET A 135 9.76 -7.58 14.57
N GLU A 136 10.35 -8.32 15.50
CA GLU A 136 10.24 -9.77 15.59
C GLU A 136 8.80 -10.22 15.81
N VAL A 137 8.40 -11.25 15.08
CA VAL A 137 7.11 -11.95 15.27
C VAL A 137 7.41 -13.44 15.40
N ASN A 138 6.83 -14.09 16.41
CA ASN A 138 6.98 -15.53 16.66
C ASN A 138 8.45 -15.99 16.67
N GLY A 139 9.35 -15.20 17.26
CA GLY A 139 10.78 -15.53 17.36
C GLY A 139 11.57 -15.34 16.06
N ARG A 140 11.00 -14.69 15.04
CA ARG A 140 11.64 -14.44 13.75
C ARG A 140 11.70 -12.94 13.44
N SER A 141 12.90 -12.39 13.39
CA SER A 141 13.14 -11.04 12.85
C SER A 141 12.94 -11.01 11.33
N PRO A 142 12.46 -9.88 10.76
CA PRO A 142 12.58 -9.61 9.33
C PRO A 142 14.03 -9.67 8.88
N LEU A 143 14.26 -10.10 7.64
CA LEU A 143 15.60 -10.06 7.03
C LEU A 143 15.92 -8.67 6.45
N VAL A 144 14.88 -7.95 6.02
CA VAL A 144 14.95 -6.62 5.43
C VAL A 144 13.80 -5.78 5.99
N GLY A 145 14.05 -4.50 6.18
CA GLY A 145 13.02 -3.48 6.42
C GLY A 145 13.07 -2.42 5.33
N ILE A 146 11.96 -1.72 5.12
CA ILE A 146 11.91 -0.52 4.30
C ILE A 146 11.89 0.67 5.28
N GLY A 147 13.03 1.35 5.41
CA GLY A 147 13.10 2.60 6.15
C GLY A 147 12.53 3.73 5.30
N VAL A 148 11.75 4.63 5.90
CA VAL A 148 11.14 5.78 5.22
C VAL A 148 11.42 7.05 6.01
N GLU A 149 12.06 8.02 5.37
CA GLU A 149 12.14 9.41 5.81
C GLU A 149 10.90 10.15 5.33
N VAL A 150 10.12 10.69 6.26
CA VAL A 150 8.84 11.35 6.03
C VAL A 150 9.07 12.76 5.50
N GLU A 151 8.59 13.00 4.29
CA GLU A 151 8.59 14.33 3.66
C GLU A 151 7.21 14.98 3.72
N GLU A 152 6.13 14.21 3.79
CA GLU A 152 4.76 14.74 3.87
C GLU A 152 3.87 13.76 4.63
N CYS A 153 2.99 14.26 5.49
CA CYS A 153 2.05 13.46 6.26
C CYS A 153 0.73 14.22 6.47
N PHE A 154 -0.41 13.56 6.24
CA PHE A 154 -1.72 14.15 6.52
C PHE A 154 -2.85 13.12 6.59
N VAL A 155 -3.89 13.47 7.34
CA VAL A 155 -5.16 12.74 7.32
C VAL A 155 -5.93 13.01 6.03
N HIS A 156 -6.34 11.94 5.37
CA HIS A 156 -7.15 11.94 4.16
C HIS A 156 -8.60 11.59 4.50
N CYS A 157 -9.54 12.37 3.95
CA CYS A 157 -10.95 12.33 4.34
C CYS A 157 -11.64 10.99 4.01
N ALA A 158 -12.67 10.66 4.79
CA ALA A 158 -13.43 9.40 4.66
C ALA A 158 -14.32 9.25 3.42
N LYS A 159 -14.44 10.29 2.56
CA LYS A 159 -15.43 10.30 1.46
C LYS A 159 -15.33 9.10 0.51
N ALA A 160 -14.12 8.60 0.23
CA ALA A 160 -13.95 7.43 -0.64
C ALA A 160 -14.48 6.15 0.03
N ILE A 161 -14.12 5.95 1.30
CA ILE A 161 -14.50 4.81 2.13
C ILE A 161 -16.02 4.78 2.38
N LEU A 162 -16.62 5.93 2.71
CA LEU A 162 -18.05 6.06 2.93
C LEU A 162 -18.87 5.81 1.66
N ARG A 163 -18.46 6.39 0.53
CA ARG A 163 -19.19 6.19 -0.74
C ARG A 163 -19.13 4.75 -1.24
N SER A 164 -18.02 4.05 -1.01
CA SER A 164 -17.86 2.65 -1.39
C SER A 164 -18.44 1.68 -0.37
N LYS A 165 -18.83 2.16 0.82
CA LYS A 165 -19.30 1.32 1.93
C LYS A 165 -18.29 0.26 2.35
N LEU A 166 -17.00 0.59 2.24
CA LEU A 166 -15.92 -0.41 2.38
C LEU A 166 -15.98 -1.14 3.72
N TRP A 167 -16.39 -0.43 4.78
CA TRP A 167 -16.50 -0.94 6.15
C TRP A 167 -17.93 -1.22 6.60
N GLU A 168 -18.87 -1.45 5.68
CA GLU A 168 -20.25 -1.90 5.96
C GLU A 168 -20.39 -3.37 5.50
N PRO A 169 -20.05 -4.37 6.34
CA PRO A 169 -20.03 -5.79 5.95
C PRO A 169 -21.36 -6.32 5.40
N GLU A 170 -22.47 -5.74 5.82
CA GLU A 170 -23.83 -6.02 5.33
C GLU A 170 -24.02 -5.69 3.85
N THR A 171 -23.15 -4.86 3.27
CA THR A 171 -23.19 -4.48 1.85
C THR A 171 -22.23 -5.29 0.98
N TRP A 172 -21.39 -6.14 1.59
CA TRP A 172 -20.43 -6.95 0.86
C TRP A 172 -21.13 -8.03 0.02
N PRO A 173 -20.62 -8.33 -1.18
CA PRO A 173 -21.21 -9.35 -2.04
C PRO A 173 -21.10 -10.74 -1.41
N ASP A 174 -22.02 -11.63 -1.79
CA ASP A 174 -21.94 -13.06 -1.45
C ASP A 174 -20.57 -13.62 -1.89
N LYS A 175 -19.93 -14.40 -1.01
CA LYS A 175 -18.65 -15.08 -1.27
C LYS A 175 -18.65 -15.85 -2.60
N LYS A 176 -19.78 -16.43 -3.01
CA LYS A 176 -19.93 -17.15 -4.29
C LYS A 176 -19.84 -16.26 -5.53
N ARG A 177 -20.06 -14.95 -5.37
CA ARG A 177 -19.96 -13.95 -6.44
C ARG A 177 -18.60 -13.28 -6.52
N LEU A 178 -17.71 -13.54 -5.55
CA LEU A 178 -16.37 -12.97 -5.55
C LEU A 178 -15.55 -13.55 -6.72
N PRO A 179 -14.62 -12.75 -7.29
CA PRO A 179 -13.66 -13.26 -8.27
C PRO A 179 -12.86 -14.44 -7.72
N SER A 180 -12.61 -15.44 -8.58
CA SER A 180 -11.77 -16.59 -8.22
C SER A 180 -10.32 -16.30 -8.56
N ALA A 181 -9.49 -16.09 -7.54
CA ALA A 181 -8.05 -15.92 -7.71
C ALA A 181 -7.41 -17.12 -8.44
N ALA A 182 -7.87 -18.34 -8.15
CA ALA A 182 -7.39 -19.56 -8.80
C ALA A 182 -7.67 -19.57 -10.31
N LYS A 183 -8.89 -19.17 -10.74
CA LYS A 183 -9.23 -19.05 -12.17
C LYS A 183 -8.37 -17.99 -12.85
N MET A 184 -8.25 -16.82 -12.24
CA MET A 184 -7.41 -15.74 -12.77
C MET A 184 -5.96 -16.19 -12.95
N LEU A 185 -5.39 -16.87 -11.95
CA LEU A 185 -4.03 -17.40 -12.02
C LEU A 185 -3.88 -18.50 -13.08
N ALA A 186 -4.86 -19.39 -13.24
CA ALA A 186 -4.85 -20.40 -14.30
C ALA A 186 -4.78 -19.75 -15.69
N ASP A 187 -5.66 -18.78 -15.92
CA ASP A 187 -5.77 -18.07 -17.21
C ASP A 187 -4.51 -17.25 -17.53
N HIS A 188 -3.87 -16.66 -16.52
CA HIS A 188 -2.68 -15.84 -16.68
C HIS A 188 -1.40 -16.66 -16.80
N ALA A 189 -1.21 -17.64 -15.90
CA ALA A 189 0.02 -18.42 -15.83
C ALA A 189 0.11 -19.46 -16.95
N LYS A 190 -1.03 -19.96 -17.45
CA LYS A 190 -1.14 -20.94 -18.54
C LYS A 190 -0.16 -22.11 -18.37
N MET A 191 0.00 -22.57 -17.13
CA MET A 191 0.92 -23.65 -16.80
C MET A 191 0.44 -24.96 -17.44
N PRO A 192 1.28 -25.67 -18.21
CA PRO A 192 0.88 -26.91 -18.87
C PRO A 192 0.41 -27.95 -17.86
N GLY A 193 -0.78 -28.52 -18.09
CA GLY A 193 -1.34 -29.58 -17.26
C GLY A 193 -1.85 -29.14 -15.88
N THR A 194 -1.81 -27.84 -15.56
CA THR A 194 -2.31 -27.34 -14.27
C THR A 194 -3.78 -26.94 -14.36
N THR A 195 -4.59 -27.48 -13.45
CA THR A 195 -6.02 -27.18 -13.35
C THR A 195 -6.30 -26.03 -12.37
N VAL A 196 -7.50 -25.46 -12.46
CA VAL A 196 -7.97 -24.43 -11.51
C VAL A 196 -7.99 -24.95 -10.08
N ASP A 197 -8.37 -26.22 -9.89
CA ASP A 197 -8.47 -26.83 -8.55
C ASP A 197 -7.09 -27.03 -7.91
N GLU A 198 -6.09 -27.43 -8.70
CA GLU A 198 -4.70 -27.52 -8.24
C GLU A 198 -4.16 -26.15 -7.82
N ILE A 199 -4.44 -25.09 -8.58
CA ILE A 199 -4.05 -23.72 -8.19
C ILE A 199 -4.79 -23.28 -6.92
N ALA A 200 -6.06 -23.63 -6.78
CA ALA A 200 -6.82 -23.34 -5.57
C ALA A 200 -6.22 -24.02 -4.33
N GLU A 201 -5.71 -25.25 -4.47
CA GLU A 201 -4.99 -25.95 -3.40
C GLU A 201 -3.67 -25.26 -3.06
N ILE A 202 -2.86 -24.90 -4.07
CA ILE A 202 -1.60 -24.17 -3.88
C ILE A 202 -1.83 -22.87 -3.10
N LEU A 203 -2.89 -22.11 -3.42
CA LEU A 203 -3.25 -20.90 -2.70
C LEU A 203 -3.64 -21.19 -1.24
N ARG A 204 -4.46 -22.22 -1.02
CA ARG A 204 -4.92 -22.60 0.32
C ARG A 204 -3.77 -23.03 1.22
N GLU A 205 -2.85 -23.84 0.70
CA GLU A 205 -1.64 -24.26 1.40
C GLU A 205 -0.74 -23.06 1.72
N SER A 206 -0.58 -22.13 0.77
CA SER A 206 0.23 -20.93 0.98
C SER A 206 -0.35 -20.04 2.09
N TYR A 207 -1.66 -19.82 2.12
CA TYR A 207 -2.29 -18.94 3.13
C TYR A 207 -2.40 -19.61 4.51
N SER A 208 -2.40 -20.93 4.59
CA SER A 208 -2.49 -21.63 5.88
C SER A 208 -1.13 -21.81 6.56
N ASN A 209 -0.06 -21.95 5.77
CA ASN A 209 1.26 -22.34 6.28
C ASN A 209 2.33 -21.23 6.22
N ARG A 210 2.04 -20.09 5.59
CA ARG A 210 3.04 -19.06 5.27
C ARG A 210 2.60 -17.62 5.60
N LEU A 211 1.65 -17.47 6.53
CA LEU A 211 1.34 -16.18 7.17
C LEU A 211 2.22 -15.97 8.41
#